data_AF-A0A7T5RXI1-F1
#
_entry.id   AF-A0A7T5RXI1-F1
#
_cell.length_a   1.000
_cell.length_b   1.000
_cell.length_c   1.000
_cell.angle_alpha   90.00
_cell.angle_beta   90.00
_cell.angle_gamma   90.00
#
_symmetry.space_group_name_H-M   'P 1'
#
loop_
_entity.id
_entity.type
_entity.pdbx_description
1 polymer ?
#
loop_
_entity_poly.entity_id
_entity_poly.type
_entity_poly.pdbx_seq_one_letter_code
_entity_poly.pdbx_strand_id
1 'polypeptide(L)'
;MYRVVRALSDFQQTELRSQLTSLVLYEAVTTTSAKARNLVPFSNRFFNTIRNKDLGAKKVAHSTLLDKKAIAKVFEEILPRYKDSETTFVRSLKVANRKGDNAPQTMVALIAPLKVESPKAVEAKEAAKPKAAKPSKKTS
;
A
#
# COMPACT_ATOMS: atom_id res chain seq x y z
N MET A 1 -1.99 -22.91 22.60
CA MET A 1 -0.55 -23.22 22.65
C MET A 1 0.14 -22.51 21.49
N TYR A 2 0.56 -21.25 21.68
CA TYR A 2 1.32 -20.54 20.65
C TYR A 2 2.76 -21.05 20.71
N ARG A 3 3.16 -21.80 19.68
CA ARG A 3 4.54 -22.26 19.53
C ARG A 3 5.39 -21.02 19.33
N VAL A 4 6.06 -20.58 20.39
CA VAL A 4 7.06 -19.52 20.36
C VAL A 4 8.25 -20.08 19.56
N VAL A 5 8.20 -19.92 18.24
CA VAL A 5 9.30 -20.25 17.32
C VAL A 5 10.39 -19.20 17.51
N ARG A 6 11.21 -19.40 18.54
CA ARG A 6 12.46 -18.65 18.73
C ARG A 6 13.40 -19.06 17.60
N ALA A 7 13.74 -18.07 16.76
CA ALA A 7 14.51 -18.14 15.51
C ALA A 7 13.79 -18.84 14.33
N LEU A 8 13.20 -18.05 13.43
CA LEU A 8 13.11 -18.47 12.02
C LEU A 8 14.55 -18.74 11.54
N SER A 9 14.76 -19.82 10.80
CA SER A 9 16.07 -20.11 10.21
C SER A 9 16.55 -18.95 9.35
N ASP A 10 17.87 -18.77 9.22
CA ASP A 10 18.46 -17.66 8.45
C ASP A 10 17.88 -17.56 7.03
N PHE A 11 17.57 -18.72 6.44
CA PHE A 11 16.89 -18.84 5.17
C PHE A 11 15.49 -18.19 5.18
N GLN A 12 14.64 -18.53 6.15
CA GLN A 12 13.27 -18.02 6.21
C GLN A 12 13.24 -16.50 6.45
N GLN A 13 14.17 -15.98 7.25
CA GLN A 13 14.27 -14.52 7.47
C GLN A 13 14.67 -13.81 6.18
N THR A 14 15.64 -14.35 5.45
CA THR A 14 16.08 -13.81 4.16
C THR A 14 14.98 -13.88 3.12
N GLU A 15 14.21 -14.98 3.09
CA GLU A 15 13.05 -15.13 2.21
C GLU A 15 11.98 -14.07 2.48
N LEU A 16 11.62 -13.82 3.75
CA LEU A 16 10.65 -12.78 4.11
C LEU A 16 11.12 -11.38 3.70
N ARG A 17 12.40 -11.08 3.88
CA ARG A 17 13.00 -9.80 3.45
C ARG A 17 12.98 -9.64 1.93
N SER A 18 13.26 -10.71 1.20
CA SER A 18 13.19 -10.73 -0.27
C SER A 18 11.75 -10.51 -0.77
N GLN A 19 10.78 -11.18 -0.16
CA GLN A 19 9.35 -11.01 -0.49
C GLN A 19 8.84 -9.59 -0.16
N LEU A 20 9.23 -9.03 1.00
CA LEU A 20 8.89 -7.66 1.36
C LEU A 20 9.49 -6.66 0.35
N THR A 21 10.74 -6.86 -0.06
CA THR A 21 11.41 -6.02 -1.06
C THR A 21 10.65 -6.08 -2.40
N SER A 22 10.22 -7.27 -2.82
CA SER A 22 9.41 -7.45 -4.02
C SER A 22 8.03 -6.77 -3.89
N LEU A 23 7.39 -6.87 -2.72
CA LEU A 23 6.11 -6.22 -2.45
C LEU A 23 6.21 -4.70 -2.53
N VAL A 24 7.29 -4.12 -2.03
CA VAL A 24 7.54 -2.68 -2.13
C VAL A 24 7.73 -2.24 -3.59
N LEU A 25 8.53 -2.97 -4.36
CA LEU A 25 8.84 -2.61 -5.75
C LEU A 25 7.60 -2.68 -6.65
N TYR A 26 6.86 -3.79 -6.57
CA TYR A 26 5.76 -4.09 -7.49
C TYR A 26 4.37 -3.82 -6.93
N GLU A 27 4.25 -3.44 -5.66
CA GLU A 27 3.01 -3.18 -4.93
C GLU A 27 2.08 -4.39 -4.76
N ALA A 28 2.27 -5.46 -5.52
CA ALA A 28 1.56 -6.72 -5.41
C ALA A 28 2.48 -7.92 -5.69
N VAL A 29 2.32 -9.00 -4.92
CA VAL A 29 3.05 -10.26 -5.09
C VAL A 29 2.11 -11.44 -4.90
N THR A 30 2.15 -12.39 -5.82
CA THR A 30 1.41 -13.65 -5.70
C THR A 30 2.31 -14.74 -5.14
N THR A 31 1.96 -15.26 -3.96
CA THR A 31 2.74 -16.29 -3.26
C THR A 31 1.84 -17.44 -2.79
N THR A 32 2.40 -18.43 -2.10
CA THR A 32 1.59 -19.51 -1.50
C THR A 32 0.91 -19.00 -0.22
N SER A 33 -0.24 -19.57 0.11
CA SER A 33 -1.04 -19.17 1.28
C SER A 33 -0.25 -19.24 2.60
N ALA A 34 0.60 -20.25 2.77
CA ALA A 34 1.47 -20.39 3.94
C ALA A 34 2.49 -19.24 4.06
N LYS A 35 3.10 -18.82 2.94
CA LYS A 35 4.07 -17.71 2.91
C LYS A 35 3.38 -16.37 3.14
N ALA A 36 2.24 -16.15 2.48
CA ALA A 36 1.43 -14.94 2.63
C ALA A 36 1.01 -14.71 4.10
N ARG A 37 0.65 -15.77 4.84
CA ARG A 37 0.29 -15.68 6.27
C ARG A 37 1.41 -15.10 7.15
N ASN A 38 2.67 -15.35 6.80
CA ASN A 38 3.82 -14.80 7.52
C ASN A 38 4.19 -13.40 7.01
N LEU A 39 4.09 -13.18 5.70
CA LEU A 39 4.45 -11.91 5.06
C LEU A 39 3.55 -10.75 5.48
N VAL A 40 2.24 -10.97 5.64
CA VAL A 40 1.26 -9.92 6.00
C VAL A 40 1.58 -9.25 7.34
N PRO A 41 1.69 -9.98 8.48
CA PRO A 41 2.00 -9.35 9.77
C PRO A 41 3.39 -8.73 9.78
N PHE A 42 4.37 -9.36 9.11
CA PHE A 42 5.71 -8.82 8.97
C PHE A 42 5.73 -7.47 8.25
N SER A 43 5.03 -7.37 7.12
CA SER A 43 4.95 -6.15 6.30
C SER A 43 4.21 -5.03 7.04
N ASN A 44 3.08 -5.33 7.69
CA ASN A 44 2.34 -4.32 8.46
C ASN A 44 3.18 -3.78 9.64
N ARG A 45 3.91 -4.65 10.34
CA ARG A 45 4.82 -4.20 11.42
C ARG A 45 5.96 -3.34 10.88
N PHE A 46 6.52 -3.71 9.74
CA PHE A 46 7.56 -2.94 9.06
C PHE A 46 7.09 -1.52 8.74
N PHE A 47 5.97 -1.37 8.02
CA PHE A 47 5.44 -0.05 7.64
C PHE A 47 5.08 0.81 8.84
N ASN A 48 4.51 0.22 9.90
CA ASN A 48 4.24 0.93 11.15
C ASN A 48 5.51 1.47 11.81
N THR A 49 6.60 0.70 11.80
CA THR A 49 7.87 1.09 12.43
C THR A 49 8.52 2.28 11.71
N ILE A 50 8.38 2.35 10.38
CA ILE A 50 9.04 3.39 9.57
C ILE A 50 8.16 4.62 9.30
N ARG A 51 6.94 4.67 9.86
CA ARG A 51 5.94 5.72 9.59
C ARG A 51 6.45 7.14 9.89
N ASN A 52 7.26 7.29 10.94
CA ASN A 52 7.73 8.60 11.42
C ASN A 52 8.83 9.25 10.54
N LYS A 53 9.37 8.54 9.53
CA LYS A 53 10.40 9.05 8.60
C LYS A 53 11.71 9.57 9.24
N ASP A 54 11.98 9.19 10.49
CA ASP A 54 13.22 9.54 11.19
C ASP A 54 14.46 8.82 10.64
N LEU A 55 15.66 9.28 11.04
CA LEU A 55 16.92 8.61 10.73
C LEU A 55 16.95 7.16 11.28
N GLY A 56 16.32 6.92 12.43
CA GLY A 56 16.13 5.57 12.96
C GLY A 56 15.29 4.69 12.05
N ALA A 57 14.19 5.22 11.50
CA ALA A 57 13.34 4.52 10.54
C ALA A 57 14.11 4.16 9.27
N LYS A 58 14.94 5.07 8.75
CA LYS A 58 15.81 4.80 7.59
C LYS A 58 16.80 3.66 7.87
N LYS A 59 17.43 3.63 9.05
CA LYS A 59 18.32 2.53 9.46
C LYS A 59 17.61 1.18 9.49
N VAL A 60 16.39 1.14 10.03
CA VAL A 60 15.56 -0.07 10.03
C VAL A 60 15.17 -0.50 8.61
N ALA A 61 14.84 0.46 7.74
CA ALA A 61 14.57 0.16 6.33
C ALA A 61 15.80 -0.43 5.62
N HIS A 62 16.99 0.14 5.84
CA HIS A 62 18.25 -0.37 5.29
C HIS A 62 18.65 -1.74 5.84
N SER A 63 18.33 -2.05 7.10
CA SER A 63 18.63 -3.37 7.66
C SER A 63 17.66 -4.44 7.18
N THR A 64 16.43 -4.05 6.77
CA THR A 64 15.39 -5.01 6.40
C THR A 64 15.33 -5.24 4.89
N LEU A 65 15.27 -4.17 4.09
CA LEU A 65 15.17 -4.23 2.63
C LEU A 65 16.53 -4.52 1.99
N LEU A 66 16.51 -5.28 0.90
CA LEU A 66 17.73 -5.71 0.21
C LEU A 66 18.16 -4.76 -0.92
N ASP A 67 17.22 -3.95 -1.44
CA ASP A 67 17.46 -3.05 -2.57
C ASP A 67 17.31 -1.58 -2.19
N LYS A 68 18.21 -0.74 -2.70
CA LYS A 68 18.20 0.71 -2.51
C LYS A 68 17.01 1.38 -3.20
N LYS A 69 16.58 0.85 -4.36
CA LYS A 69 15.41 1.39 -5.08
C LYS A 69 14.13 1.21 -4.29
N ALA A 70 13.97 0.05 -3.65
CA ALA A 70 12.85 -0.22 -2.77
C ALA A 70 12.81 0.77 -1.61
N ILE A 71 13.96 1.10 -1.01
CA ILE A 71 14.05 2.06 0.10
C ILE A 71 13.61 3.46 -0.36
N ALA A 72 14.11 3.95 -1.48
CA ALA A 72 13.70 5.24 -2.03
C ALA A 72 12.18 5.30 -2.25
N LYS A 73 11.63 4.30 -2.94
CA LYS A 73 10.19 4.18 -3.23
C LYS A 73 9.32 4.21 -1.96
N VAL A 74 9.76 3.55 -0.88
CA VAL A 74 9.04 3.54 0.39
C VAL A 74 8.88 4.94 0.97
N PHE A 75 9.95 5.72 1.02
CA PHE A 75 9.92 7.03 1.68
C PHE A 75 9.31 8.13 0.79
N GLU A 76 9.53 8.04 -0.53
CA GLU A 76 9.11 9.02 -1.53
C GLU A 76 7.65 8.84 -1.95
N GLU A 77 7.20 7.60 -2.17
CA GLU A 77 5.88 7.33 -2.76
C GLU A 77 4.92 6.68 -1.75
N ILE A 78 5.36 5.62 -1.09
CA ILE A 78 4.47 4.76 -0.29
C ILE A 78 4.07 5.45 1.03
N LEU A 79 5.02 5.93 1.83
CA LEU A 79 4.69 6.52 3.13
C LEU A 79 3.81 7.77 3.06
N PRO A 80 4.01 8.72 2.13
CA PRO A 80 3.07 9.84 1.95
C PRO A 80 1.65 9.38 1.64
N ARG A 81 1.50 8.29 0.89
CA ARG A 81 0.21 7.73 0.48
C ARG A 81 -0.62 7.24 1.66
N TYR A 82 0.01 6.78 2.74
CA TYR A 82 -0.66 6.21 3.91
C TYR A 82 -0.69 7.11 5.15
N LYS A 83 -0.41 8.42 5.02
CA LYS A 83 -0.37 9.33 6.19
C LYS A 83 -1.64 9.27 7.04
N ASP A 84 -2.80 9.26 6.37
CA ASP A 84 -4.12 9.33 7.01
C ASP A 84 -4.71 7.94 7.34
N SER A 85 -4.02 6.85 6.96
CA SER A 85 -4.49 5.48 7.19
C SER A 85 -3.83 4.87 8.41
N GLU A 86 -4.63 4.49 9.40
CA GLU A 86 -4.10 4.05 10.70
C GLU A 86 -3.96 2.54 10.84
N THR A 87 -4.69 1.73 10.08
CA THR A 87 -4.93 0.34 10.50
C THR A 87 -4.26 -0.73 9.63
N THR A 88 -4.11 -0.54 8.31
CA THR A 88 -3.61 -1.63 7.45
C THR A 88 -2.94 -1.10 6.18
N PHE A 89 -1.72 -1.56 5.90
CA PHE A 89 -0.99 -1.23 4.67
C PHE A 89 -1.17 -2.31 3.60
N VAL A 90 -1.24 -3.58 4.03
CA VAL A 90 -1.24 -4.75 3.17
C VAL A 90 -2.55 -5.53 3.27
N ARG A 91 -3.13 -5.89 2.13
CA ARG A 91 -4.28 -6.80 2.02
C ARG A 91 -3.86 -8.12 1.37
N SER A 92 -4.51 -9.20 1.77
CA SER A 92 -4.38 -10.50 1.11
C SER A 92 -5.69 -10.88 0.40
N LEU A 93 -5.56 -11.50 -0.77
CA LEU A 93 -6.64 -11.99 -1.62
C LEU A 93 -6.31 -13.42 -2.03
N LYS A 94 -7.24 -14.35 -1.83
CA LYS A 94 -7.06 -15.74 -2.28
C LYS A 94 -7.17 -15.78 -3.81
N VAL A 95 -6.26 -16.50 -4.44
CA VAL A 95 -6.23 -16.71 -5.90
C VAL A 95 -6.47 -18.20 -6.15
N ALA A 96 -6.79 -18.55 -7.40
CA ALA A 96 -6.84 -19.94 -7.83
C ALA A 96 -5.55 -20.70 -7.48
N ASN A 97 -5.70 -22.01 -7.25
CA ASN A 97 -4.56 -22.86 -6.96
C ASN A 97 -3.62 -22.95 -8.15
N ARG A 98 -2.34 -23.15 -7.87
CA ARG A 98 -1.31 -23.27 -8.90
C ARG A 98 -1.53 -24.56 -9.70
N LYS A 99 -1.42 -24.43 -11.02
CA LYS A 99 -1.50 -25.57 -11.95
C LYS A 99 -0.25 -26.45 -11.77
N GLY A 100 -0.45 -27.75 -11.55
CA GLY A 100 0.62 -28.74 -11.41
C GLY A 100 0.68 -29.33 -10.00
N ASP A 101 1.08 -28.52 -9.01
CA ASP A 101 1.20 -28.93 -7.60
C ASP A 101 -0.06 -28.67 -6.77
N ASN A 102 -1.09 -28.06 -7.36
CA ASN A 102 -2.35 -27.67 -6.71
C ASN A 102 -2.14 -26.84 -5.43
N ALA A 103 -1.02 -26.13 -5.32
CA ALA A 103 -0.70 -25.36 -4.13
C ALA A 103 -1.64 -24.13 -4.03
N PRO A 104 -2.22 -23.85 -2.85
CA PRO A 104 -3.09 -22.70 -2.67
C PRO A 104 -2.29 -21.40 -2.74
N GLN A 105 -2.69 -20.49 -3.64
CA GLN A 105 -2.04 -19.20 -3.83
C GLN A 105 -2.84 -18.05 -3.22
N THR A 106 -2.11 -17.02 -2.82
CA THR A 106 -2.64 -15.79 -2.26
C THR A 106 -1.87 -14.62 -2.86
N MET A 107 -2.58 -13.65 -3.42
CA MET A 107 -2.03 -12.36 -3.81
C MET A 107 -2.01 -11.44 -2.59
N VAL A 108 -0.85 -10.85 -2.32
CA VAL A 108 -0.63 -9.89 -1.25
C VAL A 108 -0.35 -8.54 -1.92
N ALA A 109 -1.13 -7.52 -1.60
CA ALA A 109 -1.06 -6.21 -2.26
C ALA A 109 -1.11 -5.07 -1.26
N LEU A 110 -0.44 -3.96 -1.58
CA LEU A 110 -0.56 -2.69 -0.90
C LEU A 110 -1.94 -2.09 -1.17
N ILE A 111 -2.58 -1.55 -0.13
CA ILE A 111 -3.91 -0.96 -0.24
C ILE A 111 -3.76 0.43 -0.87
N ALA A 112 -4.05 0.59 -2.15
CA ALA A 112 -4.17 1.93 -2.70
C ALA A 112 -5.22 2.72 -1.89
N PRO A 113 -4.91 3.87 -1.25
CA PRO A 113 -5.95 4.85 -0.98
C PRO A 113 -6.55 5.21 -2.33
N LEU A 114 -7.76 4.71 -2.54
CA LEU A 114 -8.63 5.26 -3.56
C LEU A 114 -8.83 6.71 -3.14
N LYS A 115 -8.18 7.64 -3.83
CA LYS A 115 -8.67 9.02 -3.84
C LYS A 115 -9.95 8.98 -4.66
N VAL A 116 -11.03 8.56 -4.02
CA VAL A 116 -12.39 8.73 -4.56
C VAL A 116 -12.63 10.22 -4.43
N GLU A 117 -12.31 10.96 -5.49
CA GLU A 117 -12.88 12.28 -5.68
C GLU A 117 -14.38 12.06 -5.85
N SER A 118 -15.12 12.22 -4.75
CA SER A 118 -16.57 12.21 -4.74
C SER A 118 -17.06 13.21 -5.80
N PRO A 119 -17.86 12.83 -6.80
CA PRO A 119 -18.39 13.74 -7.83
C PRO A 119 -19.48 14.70 -7.28
N LYS A 120 -19.49 15.04 -5.98
CA LYS A 120 -20.46 15.96 -5.37
C LYS A 120 -20.05 17.43 -5.39
N ALA A 121 -18.83 17.77 -5.84
CA ALA A 121 -18.38 19.16 -5.89
C ALA A 121 -18.65 19.86 -7.23
N VAL A 122 -19.07 19.13 -8.27
CA VAL A 122 -19.32 19.70 -9.61
C VAL A 122 -20.74 20.27 -9.72
N GLU A 123 -21.74 19.67 -9.06
CA GLU A 123 -23.14 20.15 -9.14
C GLU A 123 -23.40 21.45 -8.37
N ALA A 124 -22.60 21.76 -7.34
CA ALA A 124 -22.79 22.99 -6.56
C ALA A 124 -22.22 24.27 -7.22
N LYS A 125 -21.37 24.12 -8.25
CA LYS A 125 -20.78 25.28 -8.96
C LYS A 125 -21.51 25.68 -10.23
N GLU A 126 -22.44 24.84 -10.74
CA GLU A 126 -23.21 25.15 -11.94
C GLU A 126 -24.55 25.88 -11.64
N ALA A 127 -25.02 25.84 -10.38
CA ALA A 127 -26.25 26.52 -9.96
C ALA A 127 -26.09 28.01 -9.56
N ALA A 128 -24.88 28.58 -9.64
CA ALA A 128 -24.56 29.91 -9.09
C ALA A 128 -24.06 30.95 -10.12
N LYS A 129 -24.53 30.91 -11.38
CA LYS A 129 -24.43 32.07 -12.28
C LYS A 129 -25.76 32.87 -12.26
N PRO A 130 -25.79 34.10 -11.74
CA PRO A 130 -27.00 34.89 -11.65
C PRO A 130 -27.44 35.40 -13.03
N LYS A 131 -28.75 35.34 -13.27
CA LYS A 131 -29.44 36.00 -14.39
C LYS A 131 -29.19 37.51 -14.33
N ALA A 132 -28.26 38.01 -15.13
CA ALA A 132 -28.11 39.44 -15.39
C ALA A 132 -29.05 39.86 -16.53
N ALA A 133 -29.98 40.74 -16.19
CA ALA A 133 -31.01 41.34 -17.03
C ALA A 133 -30.42 42.12 -18.22
N LYS A 134 -31.04 41.97 -19.40
CA LYS A 134 -30.97 42.96 -20.49
C LYS A 134 -32.08 43.99 -20.28
N PRO A 135 -31.77 45.29 -20.24
CA PRO A 135 -32.69 46.27 -20.80
C PRO A 135 -32.02 47.18 -21.85
N SER A 136 -32.90 47.81 -22.64
CA SER A 136 -32.69 48.88 -23.62
C SER A 136 -32.28 48.48 -25.05
N LYS A 137 -33.31 48.34 -25.89
CA LYS A 137 -33.32 48.87 -27.26
C LYS A 137 -33.27 50.40 -27.18
N LYS A 138 -32.33 51.05 -27.87
CA LYS A 138 -32.49 52.39 -28.47
C LYS A 138 -31.59 52.47 -29.70
N THR A 139 -32.23 52.56 -30.88
CA THR A 139 -31.66 53.07 -32.11
C THR A 139 -32.83 53.73 -32.85
N SER A 140 -32.94 55.04 -32.70
CA SER A 140 -33.58 56.08 -33.53
C SER A 140 -33.52 57.36 -32.71
#